data_AF-A0A2E0QTR8-F1
#
_entry.id   AF-A0A2E0QTR8-F1
#
_cell.length_a   1.000
_cell.length_b   1.000
_cell.length_c   1.000
_cell.angle_alpha   90.00
_cell.angle_beta   90.00
_cell.angle_gamma   90.00
#
_symmetry.space_group_name_H-M   'P 1'
#
loop_
_entity.id
_entity.type
_entity.pdbx_description
1 polymer ?
#
loop_
_entity_poly.entity_id
_entity_poly.type
_entity_poly.pdbx_seq_one_letter_code
_entity_poly.pdbx_strand_id
1 'polypeptide(L)'
;MEDDIKRLGELLRGNEALSAAMADLVARSTDVDLEYFYEEIDRSNYSLEDWASALVAFDRWIEGQGKVERPFCAMVGYLHCCTLTTADSVGVPSLEVVLDQSLKNYGFESI
;
A
#
# COMPACT_ATOMS: atom_id res chain seq x y z
N MET A 1 16.80 6.42 -0.63
CA MET A 1 16.20 5.32 0.15
C MET A 1 16.16 5.62 1.65
N GLU A 2 17.30 5.82 2.34
CA GLU A 2 17.29 6.11 3.79
C GLU A 2 16.57 7.44 4.13
N ASP A 3 16.82 8.50 3.35
CA ASP A 3 16.12 9.79 3.48
C ASP A 3 14.62 9.68 3.19
N ASP A 4 14.23 8.79 2.27
CA ASP A 4 12.83 8.64 1.87
C ASP A 4 12.02 7.82 2.89
N ILE A 5 12.64 6.79 3.50
CA ILE A 5 12.06 6.06 4.64
C ILE A 5 11.89 7.01 5.83
N LYS A 6 12.87 7.86 6.09
CA LYS A 6 12.76 8.90 7.12
C LYS A 6 11.60 9.85 6.80
N ARG A 7 11.47 10.31 5.55
CA ARG A 7 10.35 11.15 5.10
C ARG A 7 8.99 10.46 5.27
N LEU A 8 8.86 9.18 4.90
CA LEU A 8 7.66 8.39 5.16
C LEU A 8 7.32 8.36 6.65
N GLY A 9 8.31 8.05 7.48
CA GLY A 9 8.12 7.99 8.93
C GLY A 9 7.73 9.34 9.51
N GLU A 10 8.26 10.42 8.93
CA GLU A 10 7.93 11.80 9.27
C GLU A 10 6.48 12.19 8.93
N LEU A 11 5.97 11.70 7.81
CA LEU A 11 4.59 11.94 7.37
C LEU A 11 3.58 11.10 8.16
N LEU A 12 4.00 9.91 8.61
CA LEU A 12 3.19 8.98 9.42
C LEU A 12 3.39 9.16 10.94
N ARG A 13 4.00 10.27 11.39
CA ARG A 13 4.32 10.51 12.82
C ARG A 13 3.11 10.42 13.77
N GLY A 14 1.89 10.59 13.27
CA GLY A 14 0.66 10.42 14.06
C GLY A 14 0.30 8.96 14.38
N ASN A 15 0.94 8.00 13.72
CA ASN A 15 0.66 6.57 13.82
C ASN A 15 1.98 5.77 13.80
N GLU A 16 2.66 5.72 14.96
CA GLU A 16 3.98 5.09 15.10
C GLU A 16 4.00 3.61 14.68
N ALA A 17 2.92 2.87 14.97
CA ALA A 17 2.80 1.47 14.60
C ALA A 17 2.73 1.29 13.08
N LEU A 18 1.95 2.13 12.39
CA LEU A 18 1.85 2.12 10.94
C LEU A 18 3.16 2.56 10.29
N SER A 19 3.80 3.59 10.83
CA SER A 19 5.11 4.07 10.39
C SER A 19 6.17 2.97 10.47
N ALA A 20 6.25 2.26 11.59
CA ALA A 20 7.19 1.15 11.77
C ALA A 20 6.89 -0.02 10.81
N ALA A 21 5.63 -0.40 10.65
CA ALA A 21 5.23 -1.47 9.73
C ALA A 21 5.54 -1.12 8.27
N MET A 22 5.32 0.13 7.87
CA MET A 22 5.63 0.61 6.52
C MET A 22 7.14 0.66 6.27
N ALA A 23 7.93 1.13 7.24
CA ALA A 23 9.40 1.13 7.12
C ALA A 23 9.95 -0.28 6.99
N ASP A 24 9.44 -1.22 7.78
CA ASP A 24 9.77 -2.64 7.72
C ASP A 24 9.38 -3.27 6.37
N LEU A 25 8.17 -2.98 5.85
CA LEU A 25 7.74 -3.38 4.51
C LEU A 25 8.71 -2.86 3.43
N VAL A 26 8.99 -1.55 3.42
CA VAL A 26 9.88 -0.93 2.43
C VAL A 26 11.27 -1.56 2.48
N ALA A 27 11.81 -1.82 3.68
CA ALA A 27 13.13 -2.41 3.84
C ALA A 27 13.25 -3.83 3.29
N ARG A 28 12.18 -4.63 3.32
CA ARG A 28 12.15 -6.00 2.78
C ARG A 28 11.67 -6.09 1.32
N SER A 29 11.23 -4.98 0.74
CA SER A 29 10.61 -4.98 -0.58
C SER A 29 11.64 -4.89 -1.71
N THR A 30 11.27 -5.41 -2.87
CA THR A 30 12.00 -5.22 -4.14
C THR A 30 11.35 -4.11 -4.94
N ASP A 31 12.12 -3.51 -5.85
CA ASP A 31 11.65 -2.47 -6.78
C ASP A 31 10.90 -1.34 -6.08
N VAL A 32 11.47 -0.83 -4.99
CA VAL A 32 10.89 0.28 -4.23
C VAL A 32 11.04 1.58 -5.01
N ASP A 33 9.90 2.17 -5.36
CA ASP A 33 9.79 3.52 -5.91
C ASP A 33 8.79 4.32 -5.06
N LEU A 34 9.31 5.15 -4.17
CA LEU A 34 8.46 5.98 -3.30
C LEU A 34 7.92 7.21 -4.03
N GLU A 35 8.57 7.67 -5.09
CA GLU A 35 8.05 8.78 -5.90
C GLU A 35 6.80 8.32 -6.63
N TYR A 36 6.85 7.15 -7.29
CA TYR A 36 5.68 6.51 -7.87
C TYR A 36 4.55 6.31 -6.83
N PHE A 37 4.87 5.83 -5.64
CA PHE A 37 3.90 5.69 -4.56
C PHE A 37 3.20 7.01 -4.20
N TYR A 38 3.95 8.10 -4.03
CA TYR A 38 3.36 9.41 -3.72
C TYR A 38 2.55 9.97 -4.89
N GLU A 39 3.00 9.79 -6.13
CA GLU A 39 2.23 10.21 -7.32
C GLU A 39 0.87 9.51 -7.38
N GLU A 40 0.81 8.22 -7.07
CA GLU A 40 -0.45 7.48 -7.09
C GLU A 40 -1.39 7.86 -5.94
N ILE A 41 -0.83 8.23 -4.78
CA ILE A 41 -1.62 8.82 -3.68
C ILE A 41 -2.25 10.14 -4.14
N ASP A 42 -1.45 11.04 -4.70
CA ASP A 42 -1.89 12.38 -5.14
C ASP A 42 -2.96 12.31 -6.23
N ARG A 43 -2.98 11.22 -7.02
CA ARG A 43 -4.00 10.94 -8.05
C ARG A 43 -5.26 10.27 -7.50
N SER A 44 -5.31 9.96 -6.21
CA SER A 44 -6.41 9.23 -5.58
C SER A 44 -7.21 10.10 -4.60
N ASN A 45 -8.39 9.63 -4.20
CA ASN A 45 -9.20 10.25 -3.14
C ASN A 45 -8.85 9.73 -1.73
N TYR A 46 -7.77 8.95 -1.60
CA TYR A 46 -7.35 8.32 -0.36
C TYR A 46 -6.14 9.03 0.24
N SER A 47 -6.07 9.07 1.57
CA SER A 47 -4.94 9.69 2.26
C SER A 47 -3.69 8.80 2.23
N LEU A 48 -2.53 9.38 2.53
CA LEU A 48 -1.30 8.61 2.77
C LEU A 48 -1.50 7.52 3.84
N GLU A 49 -2.28 7.79 4.89
CA GLU A 49 -2.55 6.82 5.96
C GLU A 49 -3.38 5.64 5.44
N ASP A 50 -4.39 5.89 4.59
CA ASP A 50 -5.19 4.84 3.95
C ASP A 50 -4.32 3.93 3.08
N TRP A 51 -3.45 4.53 2.26
CA TRP A 51 -2.52 3.80 1.39
C TRP A 51 -1.48 3.00 2.17
N ALA A 52 -0.88 3.59 3.21
CA ALA A 52 0.06 2.90 4.07
C ALA A 52 -0.62 1.72 4.80
N SER A 53 -1.82 1.93 5.36
CA SER A 53 -2.57 0.85 6.02
C SER A 53 -2.90 -0.28 5.05
N ALA A 54 -3.35 0.06 3.84
CA ALA A 54 -3.65 -0.92 2.81
C ALA A 54 -2.40 -1.69 2.36
N LEU A 55 -1.24 -1.04 2.16
CA LEU A 55 0.01 -1.73 1.82
C LEU A 55 0.47 -2.69 2.92
N VAL A 56 0.34 -2.30 4.19
CA VAL A 56 0.66 -3.17 5.32
C VAL A 56 -0.33 -4.35 5.40
N ALA A 57 -1.61 -4.14 5.14
CA ALA A 57 -2.59 -5.22 5.05
C ALA A 57 -2.29 -6.17 3.88
N PHE A 58 -1.86 -5.62 2.74
CA PHE A 58 -1.46 -6.40 1.58
C PHE A 58 -0.23 -7.27 1.88
N ASP A 59 0.78 -6.69 2.51
CA ASP A 59 1.98 -7.41 2.94
C ASP A 59 1.65 -8.62 3.85
N ARG A 60 0.75 -8.43 4.81
CA ARG A 60 0.24 -9.52 5.67
C ARG A 60 -0.53 -10.57 4.89
N TRP A 61 -1.31 -10.16 3.89
CA TRP A 61 -2.00 -11.11 3.01
C TRP A 61 -1.00 -11.96 2.24
N ILE A 62 0.05 -11.36 1.65
CA ILE A 62 1.11 -12.07 0.93
C ILE A 62 1.86 -13.01 1.88
N GLU A 63 2.15 -12.58 3.10
CA GLU A 63 2.76 -13.42 4.15
C GLU A 63 1.90 -14.64 4.48
N GLY A 64 0.58 -14.44 4.61
CA GLY A 64 -0.39 -15.51 4.81
C GLY A 64 -0.44 -16.54 3.67
N GLN A 65 0.02 -16.18 2.47
CA GLN A 65 0.20 -17.11 1.34
C GLN A 65 1.55 -17.85 1.36
N GLY A 66 2.41 -17.59 2.35
CA GLY A 66 3.76 -18.16 2.44
C GLY A 66 4.74 -17.61 1.41
N LYS A 67 4.41 -16.49 0.76
CA LYS A 67 5.29 -15.82 -0.22
C LYS A 67 6.28 -14.92 0.51
N VAL A 68 7.54 -14.95 0.07
CA VAL A 68 8.63 -14.14 0.67
C VAL A 68 8.80 -12.79 -0.02
N GLU A 69 8.56 -12.73 -1.33
CA GLU A 69 8.79 -11.53 -2.12
C GLU A 69 7.73 -10.46 -1.88
N ARG A 70 8.16 -9.19 -1.90
CA ARG A 70 7.32 -8.00 -1.80
C ARG A 70 7.67 -7.03 -2.94
N PRO A 71 7.12 -7.24 -4.15
CA PRO A 71 7.37 -6.36 -5.29
C PRO A 71 6.58 -5.07 -5.10
N PHE A 72 7.24 -4.06 -4.55
CA PHE A 72 6.60 -2.84 -4.04
C PHE A 72 5.77 -2.13 -5.10
N CYS A 73 6.37 -1.83 -6.27
CA CYS A 73 5.67 -1.18 -7.37
C CYS A 73 4.46 -1.96 -7.87
N ALA A 74 4.51 -3.30 -7.89
CA ALA A 74 3.37 -4.12 -8.29
C ALA A 74 2.24 -4.04 -7.25
N MET A 75 2.57 -4.03 -5.96
CA MET A 75 1.60 -3.83 -4.88
C MET A 75 0.95 -2.42 -4.96
N VAL A 76 1.75 -1.38 -5.21
CA VAL A 76 1.28 0.00 -5.41
C VAL A 76 0.34 0.08 -6.62
N GLY A 77 0.73 -0.49 -7.76
CA GLY A 77 -0.10 -0.50 -8.97
C GLY A 77 -1.43 -1.24 -8.77
N TYR A 78 -1.42 -2.34 -8.02
CA TYR A 78 -2.64 -3.06 -7.65
C TYR A 78 -3.56 -2.22 -6.76
N LEU A 79 -3.00 -1.50 -5.77
CA LEU A 79 -3.77 -0.57 -4.96
C LEU A 79 -4.31 0.61 -5.76
N HIS A 80 -3.55 1.15 -6.71
CA HIS A 80 -4.05 2.16 -7.63
C HIS A 80 -5.30 1.65 -8.37
N CYS A 81 -5.26 0.43 -8.92
CA CYS A 81 -6.44 -0.20 -9.52
C CYS A 81 -7.63 -0.27 -8.54
N CYS A 82 -7.39 -0.60 -7.26
CA CYS A 82 -8.43 -0.57 -6.23
C CYS A 82 -9.04 0.83 -6.11
N THR A 83 -8.24 1.90 -6.08
CA THR A 83 -8.75 3.28 -5.98
C THR A 83 -9.62 3.70 -7.17
N LEU A 84 -9.32 3.19 -8.37
CA LEU A 84 -10.11 3.48 -9.58
C LEU A 84 -11.50 2.84 -9.53
N THR A 85 -11.64 1.68 -8.87
CA THR A 85 -12.95 0.99 -8.77
C THR A 85 -13.95 1.70 -7.85
N THR A 86 -13.48 2.63 -7.01
CA THR A 86 -14.30 3.33 -6.01
C THR A 86 -14.50 4.82 -6.31
N ALA A 87 -14.01 5.32 -7.45
CA ALA A 87 -13.92 6.75 -7.76
C ALA A 87 -15.28 7.50 -7.76
N ASP A 88 -16.38 6.80 -8.01
CA ASP A 88 -17.72 7.40 -8.19
C ASP A 88 -18.74 7.09 -7.07
N SER A 89 -18.32 6.44 -5.98
CA SER A 89 -19.24 6.02 -4.90
C SER A 89 -19.37 7.04 -3.76
N VAL A 90 -20.61 7.38 -3.39
CA VAL A 90 -20.92 8.19 -2.19
C VAL A 90 -20.64 7.34 -0.94
N GLY A 91 -19.65 7.76 -0.15
CA GLY A 91 -19.17 7.00 1.00
C GLY A 91 -18.08 6.02 0.59
N VAL A 92 -16.88 6.57 0.33
CA VAL A 92 -15.72 5.78 -0.09
C VAL A 92 -15.35 4.80 1.04
N PRO A 93 -15.45 3.47 0.82
CA PRO A 93 -14.98 2.49 1.81
C PRO A 93 -13.47 2.65 2.02
N SER A 94 -12.97 2.27 3.20
CA SER A 94 -11.52 2.31 3.44
C SER A 94 -10.79 1.49 2.39
N LEU A 95 -9.62 1.97 1.96
CA LEU A 95 -8.85 1.33 0.90
C LEU A 95 -8.49 -0.12 1.25
N GLU A 96 -8.29 -0.40 2.54
CA GLU A 96 -8.07 -1.75 3.07
C GLU A 96 -9.24 -2.71 2.78
N VAL A 97 -10.50 -2.24 2.90
CA VAL A 97 -11.68 -3.06 2.60
C VAL A 97 -11.77 -3.36 1.10
N VAL A 98 -11.47 -2.37 0.25
CA VAL A 98 -11.47 -2.54 -1.21
C VAL A 98 -10.37 -3.51 -1.63
N LEU A 99 -9.19 -3.40 -1.02
CA LEU A 99 -8.07 -4.30 -1.22
C LEU A 99 -8.44 -5.73 -0.84
N ASP A 100 -8.99 -5.96 0.36
CA ASP A 100 -9.38 -7.29 0.84
C ASP A 100 -10.39 -7.95 -0.11
N GLN A 101 -11.40 -7.21 -0.56
CA GLN A 101 -12.38 -7.70 -1.54
C GLN A 101 -11.71 -8.03 -2.88
N SER A 102 -10.82 -7.16 -3.36
CA SER A 102 -10.12 -7.36 -4.63
C SER A 102 -9.21 -8.59 -4.57
N LEU A 103 -8.44 -8.76 -3.50
CA LEU A 103 -7.56 -9.93 -3.30
C LEU A 103 -8.35 -11.23 -3.19
N LYS A 104 -9.52 -11.23 -2.55
CA LYS A 104 -10.40 -12.40 -2.49
C LYS A 104 -10.96 -12.78 -3.85
N ASN A 105 -11.29 -11.79 -4.68
CA ASN A 105 -11.93 -12.02 -5.98
C ASN A 105 -10.93 -12.35 -7.09
N TYR A 106 -9.75 -11.71 -7.08
CA TYR A 106 -8.80 -11.75 -8.20
C TYR A 106 -7.42 -12.27 -7.82
N GLY A 107 -7.09 -12.32 -6.53
CA GLY A 107 -5.77 -12.72 -6.05
C GLY A 107 -4.68 -11.71 -6.41
N PHE A 108 -3.43 -12.14 -6.24
CA PHE A 108 -2.24 -11.39 -6.65
C PHE A 108 -1.11 -12.34 -7.02
N GLU A 109 -0.65 -12.22 -8.26
CA GLU A 109 0.52 -12.89 -8.81
C GLU A 109 1.44 -11.83 -9.40
N SER A 110 2.57 -11.60 -8.73
CA SER A 110 3.67 -10.85 -9.33
C SER A 110 4.46 -11.80 -10.23
N ILE A 111 4.63 -11.40 -11.49
CA ILE A 111 5.40 -12.11 -12.51
C ILE A 111 6.86 -11.68 -12.41
#